data_AF-A0A2N5RXI7-F1
#
_entry.id   AF-A0A2N5RXI7-F1
#
_cell.length_a   1.000
_cell.length_b   1.000
_cell.length_c   1.000
_cell.angle_alpha   90.00
_cell.angle_beta   90.00
_cell.angle_gamma   90.00
#
_symmetry.space_group_name_H-M   'P 1'
#
loop_
_entity.id
_entity.type
_entity.pdbx_description
1 polymer ?
#
loop_
_entity_poly.entity_id
_entity_poly.type
_entity_poly.pdbx_seq_one_letter_code
_entity_poly.pdbx_strand_id
1 'polypeptide(L)'
;MSTQDKFNHFIAQIDKELSKYPALSKLEQKLQVPKAYGVLALGGLFSIFIFFNLFAGFLTNALGYGLPAYFSIQALESPSSGDDVQWLTYWTVFGFFTIIENFSDLILFWFPFYYTFKCIFIVWLMLPQTRGAQTMYQKALKPLVARTSSKKSSAAPETAPQ
;
A
#
# COMPACT_ATOMS: atom_id res chain seq x y z
N MET A 1 -27.23 17.67 -6.19
CA MET A 1 -25.86 18.15 -5.88
C MET A 1 -25.08 18.14 -7.19
N SER A 2 -24.69 19.31 -7.68
CA SER A 2 -23.97 19.46 -8.95
C SER A 2 -22.59 18.82 -8.85
N THR A 3 -22.02 18.37 -9.98
CA THR A 3 -20.65 17.82 -10.04
C THR A 3 -19.63 18.82 -9.47
N GLN A 4 -19.88 20.12 -9.66
CA GLN A 4 -19.07 21.19 -9.10
C GLN A 4 -19.12 21.24 -7.56
N ASP A 5 -20.30 21.04 -6.98
CA ASP A 5 -20.48 21.04 -5.52
C ASP A 5 -19.75 19.85 -4.88
N LYS A 6 -19.81 18.67 -5.52
CA LYS A 6 -19.10 17.47 -5.05
C LYS A 6 -17.58 17.68 -5.10
N PHE A 7 -17.08 18.29 -6.16
CA PHE A 7 -15.66 18.60 -6.31
C PHE A 7 -15.20 19.61 -5.25
N ASN A 8 -15.93 20.71 -5.08
CA ASN A 8 -15.62 21.72 -4.05
C ASN A 8 -15.64 21.13 -2.64
N HIS A 9 -16.60 20.24 -2.35
CA HIS A 9 -16.65 19.52 -1.08
C HIS A 9 -15.43 18.63 -0.86
N PHE A 10 -14.98 17.91 -1.89
CA PHE A 10 -13.77 17.08 -1.82
C PHE A 10 -12.51 17.91 -1.58
N ILE A 11 -12.36 19.02 -2.29
CA ILE A 11 -11.24 19.97 -2.08
C ILE A 11 -11.25 20.51 -0.65
N ALA A 12 -12.41 20.93 -0.14
CA ALA A 12 -12.55 21.42 1.22
C ALA A 12 -12.19 20.35 2.27
N GLN A 13 -12.53 19.09 2.02
CA GLN A 13 -12.19 17.98 2.90
C GLN A 13 -10.67 17.71 2.93
N ILE A 14 -10.02 17.68 1.77
CA ILE A 14 -8.55 17.52 1.71
C ILE A 14 -7.88 18.71 2.38
N ASP A 15 -8.33 19.94 2.10
CA ASP A 15 -7.77 21.14 2.71
C ASP A 15 -7.89 21.11 4.24
N LYS A 16 -9.04 20.68 4.76
CA LYS A 16 -9.26 20.49 6.20
C LYS A 16 -8.29 19.46 6.79
N GLU A 17 -8.12 18.31 6.15
CA GLU A 17 -7.19 17.27 6.63
C GLU A 17 -5.73 17.75 6.58
N LEU A 18 -5.34 18.46 5.54
CA LEU A 18 -3.99 19.00 5.38
C LEU A 18 -3.68 20.13 6.37
N SER A 19 -4.70 20.83 6.90
CA SER A 19 -4.52 21.88 7.91
C SER A 19 -3.94 21.35 9.23
N LYS A 20 -4.03 20.04 9.48
CA LYS A 20 -3.39 19.36 10.63
C LYS A 20 -1.86 19.44 10.57
N TYR A 21 -1.27 19.71 9.40
CA TYR A 21 0.17 19.78 9.21
C TYR A 21 0.66 21.24 9.14
N PRO A 22 1.35 21.75 10.19
CA PRO A 22 1.76 23.16 10.25
C PRO A 22 2.81 23.55 9.20
N ALA A 23 3.49 22.59 8.56
CA ALA A 23 4.38 22.85 7.44
C ALA A 23 3.60 23.26 6.17
N LEU A 24 2.43 22.67 5.93
CA LEU A 24 1.62 22.93 4.75
C LEU A 24 0.87 24.26 4.87
N SER A 25 0.43 24.63 6.07
CA SER A 25 -0.19 25.94 6.31
C SER A 25 0.79 27.11 6.13
N LYS A 26 2.07 26.93 6.50
CA LYS A 26 3.13 27.91 6.22
C LYS A 26 3.39 28.08 4.72
N LEU A 27 3.34 26.98 3.96
CA LEU A 27 3.49 27.01 2.50
C LEU A 27 2.29 27.66 1.82
N GLU A 28 1.07 27.38 2.29
CA GLU A 28 -0.17 28.00 1.82
C GLU A 28 -0.15 29.53 2.00
N GLN A 29 0.27 30.01 3.19
CA GLN A 29 0.40 31.44 3.46
C GLN A 29 1.39 32.13 2.51
N LYS A 30 2.44 31.42 2.08
CA LYS A 30 3.47 31.98 1.19
C LYS A 30 3.08 31.91 -0.29
N LEU A 31 2.32 30.88 -0.69
CA LEU A 31 1.97 30.61 -2.09
C LEU A 31 0.58 31.13 -2.48
N GLN A 32 -0.28 31.51 -1.52
CA GLN A 32 -1.67 31.97 -1.72
C GLN A 32 -2.57 31.00 -2.51
N VAL A 33 -2.12 29.75 -2.70
CA VAL A 33 -2.89 28.69 -3.35
C VAL A 33 -3.31 27.68 -2.28
N PRO A 34 -4.58 27.19 -2.30
CA PRO A 34 -5.01 26.17 -1.35
C PRO A 34 -4.13 24.92 -1.44
N LYS A 35 -3.64 24.46 -0.29
CA LYS A 35 -2.74 23.29 -0.14
C LYS A 35 -3.32 22.02 -0.78
N ALA A 36 -4.64 21.89 -0.85
CA ALA A 36 -5.30 20.79 -1.55
C ALA A 36 -4.89 20.69 -3.03
N TYR A 37 -4.79 21.80 -3.76
CA TYR A 37 -4.34 21.77 -5.16
C TYR A 37 -2.87 21.33 -5.28
N GLY A 38 -2.02 21.71 -4.34
CA GLY A 38 -0.62 21.27 -4.30
C GLY A 38 -0.50 19.75 -4.13
N VAL A 39 -1.26 19.18 -3.19
CA VAL A 39 -1.26 17.72 -2.96
C VAL A 39 -1.85 16.97 -4.16
N LEU A 40 -2.93 17.48 -4.76
CA LEU A 40 -3.51 16.87 -5.96
C LEU A 40 -2.56 16.96 -7.16
N ALA A 41 -1.86 18.08 -7.34
CA ALA A 41 -0.86 18.23 -8.39
C ALA A 41 0.31 17.27 -8.20
N LEU A 42 0.82 17.13 -6.96
CA LEU A 42 1.89 16.19 -6.64
C LEU A 42 1.44 14.74 -6.83
N GLY A 43 0.23 14.38 -6.39
CA GLY A 43 -0.33 13.04 -6.60
C GLY A 43 -0.59 12.72 -8.08
N GLY A 44 -1.04 13.72 -8.85
CA GLY A 44 -1.19 13.62 -10.30
C GLY A 44 0.16 13.43 -11.00
N LEU A 45 1.16 14.25 -10.64
CA LEU A 45 2.52 14.13 -11.17
C LEU A 45 3.16 12.77 -10.84
N PHE A 46 3.00 12.30 -9.60
CA PHE A 46 3.44 10.98 -9.17
C PHE A 46 2.79 9.87 -10.00
N SER A 47 1.47 9.97 -10.24
CA SER A 47 0.73 9.01 -11.05
C SER A 47 1.19 9.03 -12.52
N ILE A 48 1.45 10.23 -13.07
CA ILE A 48 1.99 10.41 -14.43
C ILE A 48 3.38 9.75 -14.54
N PHE A 49 4.27 9.97 -13.57
CA PHE A 49 5.61 9.38 -13.58
C PHE A 49 5.55 7.86 -13.57
N ILE A 50 4.66 7.26 -12.75
CA ILE A 50 4.46 5.82 -12.75
C ILE A 50 3.88 5.32 -14.08
N PHE A 51 2.89 6.04 -14.65
CA PHE A 51 2.24 5.66 -15.91
C PHE A 51 3.22 5.64 -17.09
N PHE A 52 4.12 6.63 -17.17
CA PHE A 52 5.18 6.69 -18.17
C PHE A 52 6.45 5.92 -17.79
N ASN A 53 6.41 5.13 -16.72
CA ASN A 53 7.53 4.31 -16.24
C ASN A 53 8.79 5.12 -15.84
N LEU A 54 8.63 6.42 -15.55
CA LEU A 54 9.71 7.30 -15.12
C LEU A 54 9.92 7.16 -13.61
N PHE A 55 11.06 6.62 -13.19
CA PHE A 55 11.36 6.29 -11.79
C PHE A 55 10.31 5.39 -11.11
N ALA A 56 9.47 4.69 -11.88
CA ALA A 56 8.28 4.04 -11.37
C ALA A 56 8.60 2.94 -10.33
N GLY A 57 9.68 2.17 -10.54
CA GLY A 57 10.15 1.19 -9.55
C GLY A 57 10.52 1.82 -8.21
N PHE A 58 11.28 2.92 -8.23
CA PHE A 58 11.63 3.67 -7.02
C PHE A 58 10.40 4.25 -6.34
N LEU A 59 9.53 4.94 -7.09
CA LEU A 59 8.32 5.58 -6.57
C LEU A 59 7.34 4.59 -5.96
N THR A 60 7.09 3.46 -6.63
CA THR A 60 6.18 2.41 -6.12
C THR A 60 6.74 1.69 -4.91
N ASN A 61 8.05 1.45 -4.85
CA ASN A 61 8.70 0.91 -3.65
C ASN A 61 8.66 1.93 -2.50
N ALA A 62 9.04 3.18 -2.73
CA ALA A 62 8.96 4.23 -1.72
C ALA A 62 7.55 4.37 -1.15
N LEU A 63 6.51 4.30 -2.01
CA LEU A 63 5.11 4.28 -1.58
C LEU A 63 4.78 3.03 -0.76
N GLY A 64 5.14 1.84 -1.26
CA GLY A 64 4.83 0.55 -0.66
C GLY A 64 5.52 0.28 0.66
N TYR A 65 6.67 0.90 0.92
CA TYR A 65 7.38 0.81 2.20
C TYR A 65 7.11 2.02 3.11
N GLY A 66 7.15 3.24 2.55
CA GLY A 66 7.13 4.47 3.34
C GLY A 66 5.79 4.78 3.98
N LEU A 67 4.68 4.77 3.20
CA LEU A 67 3.36 5.06 3.75
C LEU A 67 2.93 4.06 4.84
N PRO A 68 3.03 2.73 4.63
CA PRO A 68 2.61 1.76 5.62
C PRO A 68 3.52 1.79 6.84
N ALA A 69 4.81 2.10 6.69
CA ALA A 69 5.70 2.27 7.84
C ALA A 69 5.26 3.45 8.71
N TYR A 70 4.94 4.60 8.12
CA TYR A 70 4.44 5.76 8.84
C TYR A 70 3.12 5.45 9.58
N PHE A 71 2.17 4.79 8.92
CA PHE A 71 0.92 4.40 9.57
C PHE A 71 1.09 3.28 10.60
N SER A 72 2.05 2.37 10.41
CA SER A 72 2.39 1.34 11.40
C SER A 72 2.94 1.97 12.69
N ILE A 73 3.75 3.03 12.59
CA ILE A 73 4.24 3.77 13.77
C ILE A 73 3.06 4.39 14.53
N GLN A 74 2.12 5.01 13.82
CA GLN A 74 0.91 5.54 14.45
C GLN A 74 0.04 4.46 15.08
N ALA A 75 -0.07 3.28 14.44
CA ALA A 75 -0.80 2.15 14.98
C ALA A 75 -0.15 1.63 16.27
N LEU A 76 1.19 1.56 16.32
CA LEU A 76 1.93 1.16 17.52
C LEU A 76 1.73 2.11 18.71
N GLU A 77 1.46 3.39 18.45
CA GLU A 77 1.16 4.39 19.48
C GLU A 77 -0.34 4.42 19.85
N SER A 78 -1.19 3.74 19.09
CA SER A 78 -2.63 3.68 19.30
C SER A 78 -2.99 2.57 20.31
N PRO A 79 -3.95 2.79 21.23
CA PRO A 79 -4.46 1.74 22.11
C PRO A 79 -5.36 0.72 21.40
N SER A 80 -5.66 0.91 20.10
CA SER A 80 -6.54 0.04 19.32
C SER A 80 -5.76 -1.05 18.59
N SER A 81 -5.98 -2.31 18.97
CA SER A 81 -5.34 -3.50 18.36
C SER A 81 -5.83 -3.83 16.94
N GLY A 82 -6.89 -3.18 16.45
CA GLY A 82 -7.43 -3.43 15.11
C GLY A 82 -6.52 -2.93 13.99
N ASP A 83 -5.79 -1.84 14.24
CA ASP A 83 -4.91 -1.22 13.25
C ASP A 83 -3.63 -2.04 13.06
N ASP A 84 -3.12 -2.63 14.14
CA ASP A 84 -1.95 -3.52 14.12
C ASP A 84 -2.17 -4.73 13.21
N VAL A 85 -3.34 -5.36 13.31
CA VAL A 85 -3.69 -6.53 12.49
C VAL A 85 -3.73 -6.18 11.01
N GLN A 86 -4.24 -5.00 10.65
CA GLN A 86 -4.29 -4.53 9.27
C GLN A 86 -2.88 -4.36 8.70
N TRP A 87 -1.99 -3.65 9.40
CA TRP A 87 -0.63 -3.41 8.92
C TRP A 87 0.23 -4.67 8.92
N LEU A 88 0.10 -5.54 9.92
CA LEU A 88 0.80 -6.83 9.93
C LEU A 88 0.36 -7.74 8.76
N THR A 89 -0.94 -7.75 8.47
CA THR A 89 -1.47 -8.50 7.31
C THR A 89 -0.95 -7.90 6.00
N TYR A 90 -0.92 -6.56 5.88
CA TYR A 90 -0.32 -5.86 4.76
C TYR A 90 1.14 -6.28 4.56
N TRP A 91 1.98 -6.18 5.59
CA TRP A 91 3.40 -6.53 5.51
C TRP A 91 3.62 -8.00 5.12
N THR A 92 2.78 -8.89 5.63
CA THR A 92 2.82 -10.32 5.26
C THR A 92 2.53 -10.51 3.78
N VAL A 93 1.42 -9.97 3.27
CA VAL A 93 1.03 -10.12 1.85
C VAL A 93 2.05 -9.43 0.94
N PHE A 94 2.46 -8.21 1.31
CA PHE A 94 3.41 -7.41 0.55
C PHE A 94 4.77 -8.08 0.47
N GLY A 95 5.30 -8.63 1.57
CA GLY A 95 6.57 -9.36 1.57
C GLY A 95 6.57 -10.57 0.64
N PHE A 96 5.50 -11.37 0.64
CA PHE A 96 5.37 -12.49 -0.31
C PHE A 96 5.30 -12.01 -1.75
N PHE A 97 4.57 -10.94 -2.03
CA PHE A 97 4.49 -10.34 -3.36
C PHE A 97 5.88 -9.83 -3.83
N THR A 98 6.61 -9.13 -2.96
CA THR A 98 7.97 -8.65 -3.26
C THR A 98 8.92 -9.80 -3.59
N ILE A 99 8.84 -10.93 -2.89
CA ILE A 99 9.68 -12.10 -3.20
C ILE A 99 9.37 -12.59 -4.62
N ILE A 100 8.09 -12.80 -4.95
CA ILE A 100 7.65 -13.25 -6.28
C ILE A 100 8.11 -12.27 -7.37
N GLU A 101 8.00 -10.97 -7.09
CA GLU A 101 8.42 -9.89 -7.99
C GLU A 101 9.92 -9.96 -8.29
N ASN A 102 10.78 -10.11 -7.27
CA ASN A 102 12.24 -10.18 -7.49
C ASN A 102 12.65 -11.33 -8.42
N PHE A 103 11.92 -12.45 -8.42
CA PHE A 103 12.16 -13.55 -9.37
C PHE A 103 11.59 -13.28 -10.77
N SER A 104 10.61 -12.40 -10.87
CA SER A 104 9.85 -12.13 -12.10
C SER A 104 10.34 -10.87 -12.83
N ASP A 105 11.23 -10.06 -12.24
CA ASP A 105 11.73 -8.80 -12.80
C ASP A 105 12.26 -8.94 -14.24
N LEU A 106 12.92 -10.04 -14.57
CA LEU A 106 13.42 -10.30 -15.92
C LEU A 106 12.30 -10.52 -16.96
N ILE A 107 11.15 -11.03 -16.53
CA ILE A 107 9.98 -11.30 -17.39
C ILE A 107 9.07 -10.06 -17.45
N LEU A 108 8.98 -9.32 -16.34
CA LEU A 108 8.06 -8.20 -16.16
C LEU A 108 8.56 -6.90 -16.81
N PHE A 109 9.87 -6.76 -17.09
CA PHE A 109 10.39 -5.58 -17.77
C PHE A 109 9.74 -5.35 -19.15
N TRP A 110 9.32 -6.44 -19.82
CA TRP A 110 8.65 -6.37 -21.12
C TRP A 110 7.15 -6.04 -21.03
N PHE A 111 6.54 -6.19 -19.85
CA PHE A 111 5.11 -5.96 -19.66
C PHE A 111 4.80 -4.46 -19.50
N PRO A 112 4.07 -3.82 -20.43
CA PRO A 112 3.75 -2.41 -20.32
C PRO A 112 2.83 -2.16 -19.12
N PHE A 113 2.98 -1.00 -18.46
CA PHE A 113 2.20 -0.58 -17.29
C PHE A 113 2.33 -1.46 -16.03
N TYR A 114 3.32 -2.36 -15.95
CA TYR A 114 3.55 -3.20 -14.78
C TYR A 114 3.54 -2.41 -13.46
N TYR A 115 4.34 -1.34 -13.37
CA TYR A 115 4.43 -0.53 -12.16
C TYR A 115 3.13 0.23 -11.83
N THR A 116 2.29 0.51 -12.83
CA THR A 116 0.97 1.09 -12.60
C THR A 116 0.07 0.08 -11.89
N PHE A 117 0.02 -1.16 -12.38
CA PHE A 117 -0.72 -2.24 -11.72
C PHE A 117 -0.16 -2.55 -10.32
N LYS A 118 1.17 -2.59 -10.18
CA LYS A 118 1.83 -2.73 -8.88
C LYS A 118 1.37 -1.64 -7.91
N CYS A 119 1.38 -0.37 -8.35
CA CYS A 119 0.94 0.75 -7.53
C CYS A 119 -0.52 0.60 -7.08
N ILE A 120 -1.42 0.27 -8.01
CA ILE A 120 -2.83 0.05 -7.71
C ILE A 120 -3.01 -1.09 -6.71
N PHE A 121 -2.28 -2.20 -6.91
CA PHE A 121 -2.31 -3.34 -6.02
C PHE A 121 -1.84 -2.97 -4.60
N ILE A 122 -0.71 -2.27 -4.49
CA ILE A 122 -0.16 -1.79 -3.21
C ILE A 122 -1.18 -0.89 -2.49
N VAL A 123 -1.74 0.11 -3.18
CA VAL A 123 -2.75 1.02 -2.61
C VAL A 123 -4.00 0.25 -2.17
N TRP A 124 -4.43 -0.74 -2.94
CA TRP A 124 -5.57 -1.59 -2.59
C TRP A 124 -5.32 -2.44 -1.34
N LEU A 125 -4.08 -2.90 -1.11
CA LEU A 125 -3.73 -3.60 0.13
C LEU A 125 -3.74 -2.67 1.35
N MET A 126 -3.32 -1.42 1.17
CA MET A 126 -3.29 -0.41 2.25
C MET A 126 -4.68 0.01 2.72
N LEU A 127 -5.66 0.06 1.81
CA LEU A 127 -7.00 0.55 2.10
C LEU A 127 -7.74 -0.37 3.10
N PRO A 128 -8.04 0.09 4.33
CA PRO A 128 -8.75 -0.73 5.31
C PRO A 128 -10.22 -0.94 4.91
N GLN A 129 -10.80 -0.02 4.13
CA GLN A 129 -12.19 -0.11 3.65
C GLN A 129 -12.42 -1.29 2.70
N THR A 130 -11.44 -1.60 1.85
CA THR A 130 -11.52 -2.70 0.89
C THR A 130 -11.09 -4.04 1.48
N ARG A 131 -10.42 -4.02 2.65
CA ARG A 131 -9.83 -5.21 3.31
C ARG A 131 -9.00 -6.06 2.34
N GLY A 132 -8.26 -5.39 1.44
CA GLY A 132 -7.52 -6.07 0.36
C GLY A 132 -6.46 -7.02 0.90
N ALA A 133 -5.67 -6.58 1.88
CA ALA A 133 -4.67 -7.40 2.54
C ALA A 133 -5.27 -8.66 3.20
N GLN A 134 -6.37 -8.52 3.95
CA GLN A 134 -7.05 -9.67 4.58
C GLN A 134 -7.59 -10.66 3.55
N THR A 135 -8.15 -10.17 2.44
CA THR A 135 -8.65 -11.02 1.36
C THR A 135 -7.53 -11.84 0.75
N MET A 136 -6.38 -11.23 0.47
CA MET A 136 -5.21 -11.94 -0.06
C MET A 136 -4.63 -12.94 0.94
N TYR A 137 -4.56 -12.57 2.21
CA TYR A 137 -4.11 -13.46 3.26
C TYR A 137 -4.99 -14.72 3.36
N GLN A 138 -6.31 -14.56 3.40
CA GLN A 138 -7.23 -15.67 3.54
C GLN A 138 -7.30 -16.56 2.29
N LYS A 139 -7.26 -15.97 1.09
CA LYS A 139 -7.45 -16.70 -0.17
C LYS A 139 -6.18 -17.29 -0.75
N ALA A 140 -5.03 -16.64 -0.58
CA ALA A 140 -3.77 -17.08 -1.17
C ALA A 140 -2.81 -17.65 -0.12
N LEU A 141 -2.47 -16.87 0.92
CA LEU A 141 -1.41 -17.27 1.86
C LEU A 141 -1.82 -18.38 2.81
N LYS A 142 -3.00 -18.27 3.43
CA LYS A 142 -3.51 -19.28 4.37
C LYS A 142 -3.53 -20.71 3.79
N PRO A 143 -4.07 -20.97 2.57
CA PRO A 143 -4.04 -22.31 2.00
C PRO A 143 -2.62 -22.79 1.61
N LEU A 144 -1.72 -21.89 1.18
CA LEU A 144 -0.33 -22.26 0.87
C LEU A 144 0.42 -22.75 2.13
N VAL A 145 0.25 -22.06 3.25
CA VAL A 145 0.84 -22.45 4.54
C VAL A 145 0.23 -23.77 5.04
N ALA A 146 -1.09 -23.91 4.98
CA ALA A 146 -1.79 -25.13 5.40
C ALA A 146 -1.35 -26.37 4.61
N ARG A 147 -1.17 -26.26 3.29
CA ARG A 147 -0.65 -27.35 2.44
C ARG A 147 0.78 -27.75 2.84
N THR A 148 1.61 -26.79 3.21
CA THR A 148 3.00 -27.04 3.60
C THR A 148 3.08 -27.75 4.95
N SER A 149 2.27 -27.34 5.93
CA SER A 149 2.20 -27.99 7.25
C SER A 149 1.66 -29.43 7.16
N SER A 150 0.65 -29.68 6.32
CA SER A 150 0.15 -31.04 6.07
C SER A 150 1.22 -31.95 5.44
N LYS A 151 1.99 -31.44 4.48
CA LYS A 151 3.10 -32.19 3.86
C LYS A 151 4.23 -32.50 4.84
N LYS A 152 4.47 -31.63 5.82
CA LYS A 152 5.49 -31.84 6.87
C LYS A 152 5.10 -32.95 7.86
N SER A 153 3.80 -33.14 8.11
CA SER A 153 3.29 -34.18 9.00
C SER A 153 3.28 -35.59 8.39
N SER A 154 3.31 -35.73 7.06
CA SER A 154 3.36 -37.04 6.39
C SER A 154 4.77 -37.50 6.00
N ALA A 155 5.81 -36.73 6.35
CA ALA A 155 7.20 -36.97 5.98
C ALA A 155 8.12 -37.25 7.19
N ALA A 156 7.57 -37.40 8.40
CA ALA A 156 8.35 -37.87 9.55
C ALA A 156 8.59 -39.39 9.40
N PRO A 157 9.85 -39.87 9.32
CA PRO A 157 10.13 -41.30 9.28
C PRO A 157 9.92 -41.89 10.67
N GLU A 158 9.14 -42.95 10.73
CA GLU A 158 9.05 -43.87 11.85
C GLU A 158 10.40 -44.59 11.98
N THR A 159 11.33 -44.02 12.73
CA THR A 159 12.55 -44.71 13.18
C THR A 159 12.63 -44.62 14.69
N ALA A 160 12.03 -45.60 15.36
CA ALA A 160 12.38 -45.95 16.74
C ALA A 160 13.48 -47.03 16.70
N PRO A 161 14.58 -46.91 17.47
CA PRO A 161 15.55 -47.98 17.61
C PRO A 161 14.96 -49.13 18.44
N GLN A 162 15.37 -50.36 18.09
CA GLN A 162 15.13 -51.59 18.85
C GLN A 162 15.77 -51.54 20.24
#